data_AF-A0A1G1TDC9-F1
#
_entry.id   AF-A0A1G1TDC9-F1
#
_cell.length_a   1.000
_cell.length_b   1.000
_cell.length_c   1.000
_cell.angle_alpha   90.00
_cell.angle_beta   90.00
_cell.angle_gamma   90.00
#
_symmetry.space_group_name_H-M   'P 1'
#
loop_
_entity.id
_entity.type
_entity.pdbx_description
1 polymer ?
#
loop_
_entity_poly.entity_id
_entity_poly.type
_entity_poly.pdbx_seq_one_letter_code
_entity_poly.pdbx_strand_id
1 'polypeptide(L)'
;MSWIKRVVRIGVLSAALLSLGTGLLLASPAGRLLDQALTAHFAAMNQRREQQQLTWWDGIQCQLLYTGIAGGGRLFFPEGGKIIWHYLHGHGTDLWLSPNYIRASPVILRSLAQLKEGESRQFRFRQSEDWRLSYAVNPFSLKKNSGNVLLWQLMEFETGAETFTTLNYGMGQFQLPDALIYSLHPQTYTVYCKWQL
;
A
#
# COMPACT_ATOMS: atom_id res chain seq x y z
N MET A 1 -27.52 -29.64 26.81
CA MET A 1 -26.22 -29.38 26.13
C MET A 1 -26.39 -29.44 24.61
N SER A 2 -26.36 -28.37 23.83
CA SER A 2 -26.93 -27.03 24.02
C SER A 2 -27.35 -26.55 22.63
N TRP A 3 -28.58 -26.06 22.49
CA TRP A 3 -29.10 -25.41 21.28
C TRP A 3 -28.14 -24.31 20.77
N ILE A 4 -27.42 -23.68 21.70
CA ILE A 4 -26.30 -22.74 21.47
C ILE A 4 -25.20 -23.34 20.57
N LYS A 5 -24.79 -24.61 20.75
CA LYS A 5 -23.78 -25.25 19.88
C LYS A 5 -24.28 -25.44 18.44
N ARG A 6 -25.59 -25.60 18.21
CA ARG A 6 -26.17 -25.70 16.86
C ARG A 6 -26.28 -24.34 16.19
N VAL A 7 -26.73 -23.31 16.91
CA VAL A 7 -26.81 -21.93 16.39
C VAL A 7 -25.42 -21.40 16.04
N VAL A 8 -24.42 -21.63 16.90
CA VAL A 8 -23.02 -21.25 16.62
C VAL A 8 -22.48 -22.00 15.40
N ARG A 9 -22.73 -23.31 15.26
CA ARG A 9 -22.30 -24.08 14.07
C ARG A 9 -22.96 -23.58 12.79
N ILE A 10 -24.25 -23.27 12.80
CA ILE A 10 -24.97 -22.73 11.62
C ILE A 10 -24.42 -21.35 11.28
N GLY A 11 -24.23 -20.46 12.26
CA GLY A 11 -23.63 -19.14 12.04
C GLY A 11 -22.22 -19.20 11.46
N VAL A 12 -21.37 -20.11 11.97
CA VAL A 12 -20.01 -20.32 11.44
C VAL A 12 -20.03 -20.89 10.03
N LEU A 13 -20.95 -21.82 9.73
CA LEU A 13 -21.10 -22.38 8.38
C LEU A 13 -21.63 -21.35 7.37
N SER A 14 -22.59 -20.50 7.77
CA SER A 14 -23.11 -19.42 6.92
C SER A 14 -22.04 -18.36 6.63
N ALA A 15 -21.26 -17.98 7.65
CA ALA A 15 -20.13 -17.06 7.47
C ALA A 15 -19.04 -17.65 6.57
N ALA A 16 -18.74 -18.95 6.71
CA ALA A 16 -17.79 -19.66 5.86
C ALA A 16 -18.28 -19.80 4.41
N LEU A 17 -19.59 -20.02 4.18
CA LEU A 17 -20.18 -20.08 2.85
C LEU A 17 -20.23 -18.71 2.17
N LEU A 18 -20.52 -17.63 2.92
CA LEU A 18 -20.47 -16.26 2.41
C LEU A 18 -19.05 -15.83 2.05
N SER A 19 -18.04 -16.20 2.84
CA SER A 19 -16.63 -15.90 2.54
C SER A 19 -16.08 -16.76 1.39
N LEU A 20 -16.47 -18.03 1.29
CA LEU A 20 -16.13 -18.90 0.15
C LEU A 20 -16.80 -18.42 -1.15
N GLY A 21 -18.09 -18.03 -1.08
CA GLY A 21 -18.84 -17.53 -2.23
C GLY A 21 -18.33 -16.20 -2.76
N THR A 22 -17.96 -15.26 -1.87
CA THR A 22 -17.31 -14.00 -2.28
C THR A 22 -15.91 -14.24 -2.84
N GLY A 23 -15.12 -15.14 -2.25
CA GLY A 23 -13.81 -15.50 -2.80
C GLY A 23 -13.90 -16.11 -4.20
N LEU A 24 -14.83 -17.04 -4.43
CA LEU A 24 -15.07 -17.66 -5.73
C LEU A 24 -15.58 -16.66 -6.79
N LEU A 25 -16.45 -15.72 -6.40
CA LEU A 25 -16.92 -14.65 -7.30
C LEU A 25 -15.79 -13.71 -7.72
N LEU A 26 -14.89 -13.35 -6.80
CA LEU A 26 -13.75 -12.49 -7.10
C LEU A 26 -12.69 -13.18 -7.97
N ALA A 27 -12.51 -14.50 -7.84
CA ALA A 27 -11.63 -15.26 -8.74
C ALA A 27 -12.26 -15.61 -10.11
N SER A 28 -13.55 -15.31 -10.30
CA SER A 28 -14.29 -15.64 -11.53
C SER A 28 -14.07 -14.60 -12.64
N PRO A 29 -14.54 -14.84 -13.88
CA PRO A 29 -14.60 -13.82 -14.92
C PRO A 29 -15.33 -12.54 -14.49
N ALA A 30 -16.33 -12.64 -13.59
CA ALA A 30 -17.01 -11.48 -13.05
C ALA A 30 -16.10 -10.62 -12.17
N GLY A 31 -15.17 -11.23 -11.42
CA GLY A 31 -14.14 -10.51 -10.68
C GLY A 31 -13.16 -9.76 -11.59
N ARG A 32 -12.81 -10.34 -12.75
CA ARG A 32 -12.00 -9.64 -13.76
C ARG A 32 -12.73 -8.44 -14.36
N LEU A 33 -14.04 -8.54 -14.58
CA LEU A 33 -14.85 -7.41 -15.04
C LEU A 33 -14.90 -6.31 -13.98
N LEU A 34 -14.99 -6.68 -12.70
CA LEU A 34 -14.89 -5.72 -11.61
C LEU A 34 -13.52 -5.02 -11.59
N ASP A 35 -12.42 -5.76 -11.71
CA ASP A 35 -11.06 -5.22 -11.78
C ASP A 35 -10.88 -4.21 -12.93
N GLN A 36 -11.41 -4.54 -14.11
CA GLN A 36 -11.41 -3.67 -15.28
C GLN A 36 -12.28 -2.44 -15.07
N ALA A 37 -13.47 -2.60 -14.48
CA ALA A 37 -14.36 -1.48 -14.17
C ALA A 37 -13.75 -0.52 -13.15
N LEU A 38 -13.13 -1.03 -12.09
CA LEU A 38 -12.42 -0.24 -11.09
C LEU A 38 -11.24 0.52 -11.72
N THR A 39 -10.44 -0.18 -12.52
CA THR A 39 -9.31 0.43 -13.24
C THR A 39 -9.77 1.54 -14.17
N ALA A 40 -10.79 1.29 -15.00
CA ALA A 40 -11.33 2.29 -15.92
C ALA A 40 -11.95 3.48 -15.18
N HIS A 41 -12.66 3.23 -14.07
CA HIS A 41 -13.24 4.27 -13.24
C HIS A 41 -12.18 5.21 -12.65
N PHE A 42 -11.12 4.66 -12.05
CA PHE A 42 -10.05 5.48 -11.48
C PHE A 42 -9.20 6.16 -12.57
N ALA A 43 -9.00 5.53 -13.73
CA ALA A 43 -8.38 6.19 -14.88
C ALA A 43 -9.19 7.42 -15.33
N ALA A 44 -10.51 7.27 -15.48
CA ALA A 44 -11.39 8.39 -15.85
C ALA A 44 -11.41 9.49 -14.77
N MET A 45 -11.37 9.11 -13.49
CA MET A 45 -11.25 10.06 -12.38
C MET A 45 -9.92 10.83 -12.43
N ASN A 46 -8.82 10.14 -12.75
CA ASN A 46 -7.52 10.79 -12.86
C ASN A 46 -7.45 11.74 -14.06
N GLN A 47 -8.11 11.40 -15.17
CA GLN A 47 -8.26 12.32 -16.30
C GLN A 47 -9.05 13.59 -15.91
N ARG A 48 -10.12 13.45 -15.11
CA ARG A 48 -10.83 14.62 -14.54
C ARG A 48 -9.92 15.45 -13.63
N ARG A 49 -9.06 14.82 -12.82
CA ARG A 49 -8.05 15.52 -12.00
C ARG A 49 -7.10 16.35 -12.84
N GLU A 50 -6.54 15.79 -13.91
CA GLU A 50 -5.64 16.54 -14.80
C GLU A 50 -6.30 17.76 -15.43
N GLN A 51 -7.59 17.63 -15.78
CA GLN A 51 -8.39 18.72 -16.33
C GLN A 51 -8.90 19.70 -15.26
N GLN A 52 -8.56 19.50 -13.98
CA GLN A 52 -9.08 20.28 -12.84
C GLN A 52 -10.61 20.23 -12.71
N GLN A 53 -11.21 19.11 -13.10
CA GLN A 53 -12.66 18.86 -13.13
C GLN A 53 -13.09 17.77 -12.14
N LEU A 54 -12.34 17.56 -11.06
CA LEU A 54 -12.79 16.64 -10.01
C LEU A 54 -14.09 17.12 -9.39
N THR A 55 -15.03 16.20 -9.29
CA THR A 55 -16.30 16.46 -8.63
C THR A 55 -16.14 16.27 -7.13
N TRP A 56 -17.05 16.84 -6.35
CA TRP A 56 -17.13 16.58 -4.91
C TRP A 56 -17.28 15.08 -4.59
N TRP A 57 -18.01 14.33 -5.43
CA TRP A 57 -18.15 12.88 -5.30
C TRP A 57 -16.84 12.13 -5.55
N ASP A 58 -15.97 12.63 -6.43
CA ASP A 58 -14.64 12.05 -6.64
C ASP A 58 -13.80 12.20 -5.36
N GLY A 59 -13.86 13.36 -4.71
CA GLY A 59 -13.19 13.60 -3.44
C GLY A 59 -13.61 12.62 -2.33
N ILE A 60 -14.92 12.37 -2.18
CA ILE A 60 -15.43 11.38 -1.23
C ILE A 60 -14.93 9.97 -1.57
N GLN A 61 -14.95 9.60 -2.84
CA GLN A 61 -14.49 8.29 -3.28
C GLN A 61 -12.99 8.10 -3.01
N CYS A 62 -12.16 9.11 -3.29
CA CYS A 62 -10.75 9.10 -2.94
C CYS A 62 -10.56 8.98 -1.42
N GLN A 63 -11.30 9.74 -0.62
CA GLN A 63 -11.19 9.66 0.84
C GLN A 63 -11.51 8.26 1.35
N LEU A 64 -12.60 7.65 0.88
CA LEU A 64 -12.99 6.29 1.26
C LEU A 64 -11.97 5.25 0.78
N LEU A 65 -11.49 5.38 -0.47
CA LEU A 65 -10.50 4.50 -1.05
C LEU A 65 -9.20 4.50 -0.26
N TYR A 66 -8.58 5.67 -0.06
CA TYR A 66 -7.27 5.74 0.61
C TYR A 66 -7.37 5.46 2.11
N THR A 67 -8.50 5.79 2.76
CA THR A 67 -8.76 5.34 4.12
C THR A 67 -8.88 3.81 4.18
N GLY A 68 -9.55 3.20 3.21
CA GLY A 68 -9.64 1.75 3.05
C GLY A 68 -8.29 1.09 2.80
N ILE A 69 -7.46 1.65 1.93
CA ILE A 69 -6.09 1.19 1.67
C ILE A 69 -5.24 1.30 2.93
N ALA A 70 -5.28 2.43 3.63
CA ALA A 70 -4.56 2.62 4.89
C ALA A 70 -5.02 1.61 5.96
N GLY A 71 -6.34 1.40 6.09
CA GLY A 71 -6.95 0.47 7.03
C GLY A 71 -6.62 -0.99 6.72
N GLY A 72 -6.84 -1.44 5.50
CA GLY A 72 -6.51 -2.80 5.05
C GLY A 72 -5.00 -3.05 5.06
N GLY A 73 -4.21 -2.06 4.65
CA GLY A 73 -2.76 -2.08 4.73
C GLY A 73 -2.26 -2.31 6.15
N ARG A 74 -2.86 -1.72 7.18
CA ARG A 74 -2.47 -1.98 8.58
C ARG A 74 -2.57 -3.46 8.99
N LEU A 75 -3.45 -4.23 8.36
CA LEU A 75 -3.65 -5.66 8.66
C LEU A 75 -2.70 -6.56 7.85
N PHE A 76 -2.55 -6.29 6.55
CA PHE A 76 -1.80 -7.17 5.64
C PHE A 76 -0.37 -6.69 5.37
N PHE A 77 -0.17 -5.38 5.26
CA PHE A 77 1.11 -4.71 4.95
C PHE A 77 1.35 -3.49 5.86
N PRO A 78 1.62 -3.70 7.17
CA PRO A 78 1.59 -2.65 8.19
C PRO A 78 2.39 -1.38 7.87
N GLU A 79 3.55 -1.51 7.21
CA GLU A 79 4.38 -0.39 6.80
C GLU A 79 3.68 0.46 5.75
N GLY A 80 3.15 -0.16 4.69
CA GLY A 80 2.41 0.54 3.64
C GLY A 80 1.14 1.22 4.19
N GLY A 81 0.38 0.52 5.04
CA GLY A 81 -0.80 1.10 5.68
C GLY A 81 -0.47 2.31 6.57
N LYS A 82 0.65 2.28 7.30
CA LYS A 82 1.12 3.43 8.09
C LYS A 82 1.54 4.59 7.21
N ILE A 83 2.22 4.33 6.11
CA ILE A 83 2.65 5.35 5.15
C ILE A 83 1.44 6.06 4.56
N ILE A 84 0.49 5.34 3.98
CA ILE A 84 -0.71 5.98 3.41
C ILE A 84 -1.49 6.74 4.47
N TRP A 85 -1.68 6.17 5.66
CA TRP A 85 -2.34 6.88 6.76
C TRP A 85 -1.64 8.19 7.12
N HIS A 86 -0.31 8.16 7.22
CA HIS A 86 0.50 9.32 7.58
C HIS A 86 0.54 10.34 6.44
N TYR A 87 0.46 9.92 5.20
CA TYR A 87 0.41 10.86 4.09
C TYR A 87 -0.89 11.69 4.09
N LEU A 88 -2.00 11.07 4.50
CA LEU A 88 -3.30 11.73 4.62
C LEU A 88 -3.45 12.59 5.89
N HIS A 89 -2.81 12.22 7.00
CA HIS A 89 -3.09 12.82 8.33
C HIS A 89 -1.85 13.35 9.06
N GLY A 90 -0.65 13.17 8.52
CA GLY A 90 0.63 13.45 9.17
C GLY A 90 1.14 14.88 8.95
N HIS A 91 0.46 15.68 8.13
CA HIS A 91 0.76 17.10 7.91
C HIS A 91 2.24 17.37 7.56
N GLY A 92 2.80 16.54 6.67
CA GLY A 92 4.19 16.71 6.18
C GLY A 92 5.28 16.36 7.20
N THR A 93 4.93 15.94 8.41
CA THR A 93 5.91 15.54 9.43
C THR A 93 6.59 14.22 9.06
N ASP A 94 7.86 14.07 9.43
CA ASP A 94 8.59 12.84 9.17
C ASP A 94 7.97 11.63 9.90
N LEU A 95 7.96 10.47 9.23
CA LEU A 95 7.45 9.22 9.78
C LEU A 95 8.60 8.26 10.10
N TRP A 96 8.65 7.75 11.33
CA TRP A 96 9.58 6.71 11.73
C TRP A 96 8.90 5.34 11.76
N LEU A 97 9.36 4.44 10.88
CA LEU A 97 8.90 3.06 10.84
C LEU A 97 9.68 2.18 11.80
N SER A 98 9.02 1.11 12.25
CA SER A 98 9.67 0.05 13.02
C SER A 98 10.61 -0.76 12.13
N PRO A 99 11.82 -1.11 12.60
CA PRO A 99 12.76 -1.88 11.81
C PRO A 99 12.42 -3.38 11.71
N ASN A 100 11.39 -3.86 12.42
CA ASN A 100 11.15 -5.30 12.63
C ASN A 100 11.13 -6.12 11.33
N TYR A 101 10.31 -5.73 10.35
CA TYR A 101 10.26 -6.39 9.04
C TYR A 101 11.35 -5.86 8.11
N ILE A 102 11.57 -4.53 8.08
CA ILE A 102 12.51 -3.87 7.17
C ILE A 102 13.91 -4.48 7.28
N ARG A 103 14.45 -4.67 8.49
CA ARG A 103 15.81 -5.21 8.68
C ARG A 103 15.96 -6.67 8.24
N ALA A 104 14.87 -7.41 8.21
CA ALA A 104 14.85 -8.84 7.84
C ALA A 104 14.50 -9.06 6.37
N SER A 105 14.11 -8.01 5.64
CA SER A 105 13.72 -8.13 4.24
C SER A 105 14.90 -8.55 3.36
N PRO A 106 14.71 -9.56 2.47
CA PRO A 106 15.76 -10.00 1.55
C PRO A 106 16.28 -8.88 0.64
N VAL A 107 15.41 -7.97 0.18
CA VAL A 107 15.85 -6.85 -0.68
C VAL A 107 16.74 -5.88 0.09
N ILE A 108 16.39 -5.59 1.35
CA ILE A 108 17.20 -4.72 2.22
C ILE A 108 18.55 -5.37 2.54
N LEU A 109 18.56 -6.65 2.90
CA LEU A 109 19.80 -7.39 3.19
C LEU A 109 20.74 -7.45 1.97
N ARG A 110 20.20 -7.71 0.77
CA ARG A 110 20.97 -7.68 -0.47
C ARG A 110 21.51 -6.29 -0.80
N SER A 111 20.72 -5.24 -0.57
CA SER A 111 21.17 -3.87 -0.78
C SER A 111 22.25 -3.47 0.23
N LEU A 112 22.13 -3.87 1.49
CA LEU A 112 23.15 -3.61 2.52
C LEU A 112 24.47 -4.32 2.27
N ALA A 113 24.45 -5.52 1.72
CA ALA A 113 25.67 -6.25 1.36
C ALA A 113 26.50 -5.54 0.29
N GLN A 114 25.87 -4.65 -0.49
CA GLN A 114 26.54 -3.85 -1.52
C GLN A 114 27.15 -2.55 -0.99
N LEU A 115 26.93 -2.21 0.29
CA LEU A 115 27.43 -1.00 0.92
C LEU A 115 28.61 -1.30 1.84
N LYS A 116 29.67 -0.50 1.68
CA LYS A 116 30.72 -0.37 2.70
C LYS A 116 30.26 0.55 3.82
N GLU A 117 30.94 0.48 4.95
CA GLU A 117 30.71 1.43 6.04
C GLU A 117 30.98 2.87 5.57
N GLY A 118 30.09 3.79 5.94
CA GLY A 118 30.07 5.18 5.49
C GLY A 118 29.31 5.41 4.17
N GLU A 119 29.05 4.37 3.38
CA GLU A 119 28.40 4.52 2.08
C GLU A 119 26.88 4.71 2.17
N SER A 120 26.37 5.44 1.17
CA SER A 120 24.95 5.71 0.96
C SER A 120 24.58 5.50 -0.50
N ARG A 121 23.45 4.83 -0.78
CA ARG A 121 22.96 4.59 -2.14
C ARG A 121 21.43 4.45 -2.17
N GLN A 122 20.82 4.86 -3.29
CA GLN A 122 19.42 4.56 -3.60
C GLN A 122 19.31 3.18 -4.28
N PHE A 123 18.31 2.41 -3.88
CA PHE A 123 17.99 1.10 -4.42
C PHE A 123 16.55 1.07 -4.93
N ARG A 124 16.34 0.23 -5.95
CA ARG A 124 15.04 -0.10 -6.53
C ARG A 124 14.98 -1.60 -6.66
N PHE A 125 13.78 -2.15 -6.54
CA PHE A 125 13.53 -3.57 -6.69
C PHE A 125 12.17 -3.79 -7.35
N ARG A 126 11.99 -4.98 -7.93
CA ARG A 126 10.71 -5.37 -8.51
C ARG A 126 9.75 -5.72 -7.39
N GLN A 127 8.48 -5.40 -7.58
CA GLN A 127 7.43 -5.71 -6.61
C GLN A 127 7.39 -7.21 -6.23
N SER A 128 7.69 -8.13 -7.15
CA SER A 128 7.77 -9.57 -6.87
C SER A 128 8.92 -9.99 -5.95
N GLU A 129 9.93 -9.13 -5.71
CA GLU A 129 11.04 -9.42 -4.80
C GLU A 129 10.68 -9.16 -3.33
N ASP A 130 9.79 -8.19 -3.06
CA ASP A 130 9.21 -7.93 -1.74
C ASP A 130 7.92 -7.12 -1.89
N TRP A 131 6.78 -7.81 -2.00
CA TRP A 131 5.48 -7.14 -2.19
C TRP A 131 5.19 -6.13 -1.08
N ARG A 132 5.52 -6.49 0.16
CA ARG A 132 5.23 -5.69 1.35
C ARG A 132 6.00 -4.37 1.36
N LEU A 133 7.31 -4.41 1.06
CA LEU A 133 8.09 -3.17 0.95
C LEU A 133 7.82 -2.43 -0.35
N SER A 134 7.36 -3.10 -1.41
CA SER A 134 7.09 -2.40 -2.68
C SER A 134 6.02 -1.32 -2.56
N TYR A 135 5.01 -1.54 -1.72
CA TYR A 135 3.95 -0.57 -1.43
C TYR A 135 4.33 0.47 -0.38
N ALA A 136 5.45 0.25 0.31
CA ALA A 136 5.88 1.07 1.42
C ALA A 136 7.04 1.98 1.01
N VAL A 137 8.17 1.37 0.64
CA VAL A 137 9.41 2.08 0.38
C VAL A 137 10.14 1.58 -0.87
N ASN A 138 9.72 2.02 -2.06
CA ASN A 138 10.37 1.70 -3.35
C ASN A 138 10.23 2.88 -4.35
N PRO A 139 11.31 3.55 -4.80
CA PRO A 139 12.72 3.36 -4.41
C PRO A 139 13.00 3.73 -2.95
N PHE A 140 14.03 3.16 -2.34
CA PHE A 140 14.49 3.58 -1.01
C PHE A 140 15.98 3.93 -1.01
N SER A 141 16.41 4.80 -0.09
CA SER A 141 17.82 5.09 0.18
C SER A 141 18.28 4.34 1.41
N LEU A 142 19.52 3.84 1.38
CA LEU A 142 20.19 3.23 2.53
C LEU A 142 21.53 3.90 2.77
N LYS A 143 21.86 4.09 4.05
CA LYS A 143 23.19 4.45 4.54
C LYS A 143 23.63 3.46 5.61
N LYS A 144 24.84 2.92 5.44
CA LYS A 144 25.49 2.03 6.41
C LYS A 144 26.49 2.84 7.22
N ASN A 145 26.20 3.07 8.49
CA ASN A 145 27.11 3.73 9.42
C ASN A 145 27.84 2.69 10.29
N SER A 146 28.80 3.15 11.08
CA SER A 146 29.39 2.33 12.14
C SER A 146 28.31 1.87 13.13
N GLY A 147 28.08 0.56 13.18
CA GLY A 147 27.13 -0.09 14.08
C GLY A 147 25.64 0.08 13.76
N ASN A 148 25.24 0.91 12.79
CA ASN A 148 23.82 1.11 12.46
C ASN A 148 23.54 1.36 10.98
N VAL A 149 22.28 1.15 10.61
CA VAL A 149 21.75 1.41 9.27
C VAL A 149 20.64 2.43 9.36
N LEU A 150 20.60 3.34 8.39
CA LEU A 150 19.48 4.26 8.15
C LEU A 150 18.89 3.98 6.77
N LEU A 151 17.58 3.71 6.73
CA LEU A 151 16.76 3.73 5.52
C LEU A 151 15.93 5.02 5.50
N TRP A 152 15.82 5.65 4.34
CA TRP A 152 14.86 6.75 4.14
C TRP A 152 14.31 6.83 2.72
N GLN A 153 13.14 7.46 2.61
CA GLN A 153 12.52 7.80 1.34
C GLN A 153 11.66 9.05 1.50
N LEU A 154 11.81 10.00 0.57
CA LEU A 154 10.83 11.06 0.40
C LEU A 154 9.55 10.45 -0.20
N MET A 155 8.44 10.57 0.51
CA MET A 155 7.14 10.10 0.04
C MET A 155 6.52 11.19 -0.83
N GLU A 156 6.70 11.00 -2.13
CA GLU A 156 6.12 11.80 -3.19
C GLU A 156 5.65 10.84 -4.28
N PHE A 157 4.37 10.93 -4.62
CA PHE A 157 3.75 10.12 -5.66
C PHE A 157 3.91 10.82 -7.01
N GLU A 158 4.09 10.05 -8.09
CA GLU A 158 4.19 10.64 -9.43
C GLU A 158 2.87 11.31 -9.82
N THR A 159 2.96 12.43 -10.52
CA THR A 159 1.79 13.29 -10.83
C THR A 159 1.21 13.03 -12.21
N GLY A 160 1.95 12.33 -13.08
CA GLY A 160 1.51 12.01 -14.44
C GLY A 160 0.39 10.96 -14.50
N ALA A 161 -0.47 11.07 -15.52
CA ALA A 161 -1.58 10.12 -15.75
C ALA A 161 -1.16 8.67 -15.96
N GLU A 162 0.06 8.43 -16.43
CA GLU A 162 0.52 7.11 -16.86
C GLU A 162 1.11 6.26 -15.74
N THR A 163 1.29 6.83 -14.54
CA THR A 163 1.86 6.10 -13.40
C THR A 163 0.76 5.53 -12.52
N PHE A 164 0.81 4.22 -12.32
CA PHE A 164 -0.18 3.48 -11.56
C PHE A 164 0.46 2.42 -10.67
N THR A 165 -0.14 2.26 -9.50
CA THR A 165 0.13 1.16 -8.59
C THR A 165 -0.87 0.04 -8.86
N THR A 166 -0.38 -1.19 -9.06
CA THR A 166 -1.24 -2.37 -9.08
C THR A 166 -1.55 -2.79 -7.65
N LEU A 167 -2.80 -2.59 -7.23
CA LEU A 167 -3.27 -2.96 -5.90
C LEU A 167 -3.87 -4.37 -5.94
N ASN A 168 -3.26 -5.26 -5.15
CA ASN A 168 -3.73 -6.62 -4.97
C ASN A 168 -4.60 -6.69 -3.71
N TYR A 169 -5.86 -7.10 -3.85
CA TYR A 169 -6.79 -7.26 -2.72
C TYR A 169 -7.12 -8.74 -2.45
N GLY A 170 -6.21 -9.65 -2.86
CA GLY A 170 -6.25 -11.08 -2.59
C GLY A 170 -6.67 -11.89 -3.82
N MET A 171 -7.94 -11.80 -4.21
CA MET A 171 -8.51 -12.60 -5.31
C MET A 171 -8.60 -11.84 -6.64
N GLY A 172 -8.18 -10.58 -6.66
CA GLY A 172 -8.17 -9.72 -7.83
C GLY A 172 -7.16 -8.58 -7.67
N GLN A 173 -7.01 -7.81 -8.73
CA GLN A 173 -6.10 -6.66 -8.77
C GLN A 173 -6.66 -5.55 -9.67
N PHE A 174 -6.47 -4.30 -9.27
CA PHE A 174 -6.81 -3.17 -10.12
C PHE A 174 -5.66 -2.16 -10.15
N GLN A 175 -5.62 -1.36 -11.21
CA GLN A 175 -4.64 -0.28 -11.32
C GLN A 175 -5.22 1.00 -10.72
N LEU A 176 -4.50 1.57 -9.78
CA LEU A 176 -4.83 2.86 -9.18
C LEU A 176 -3.79 3.89 -9.65
N PRO A 177 -4.20 4.96 -10.37
CA PRO A 177 -3.29 6.04 -10.70
C PRO A 177 -2.72 6.69 -9.44
N ASP A 178 -1.40 6.81 -9.38
CA ASP A 178 -0.68 7.28 -8.18
C ASP A 178 -1.08 8.73 -7.84
N ALA A 179 -1.27 9.55 -8.87
CA ALA A 179 -1.59 10.96 -8.76
C ALA A 179 -2.97 11.24 -8.12
N LEU A 180 -3.88 10.25 -8.04
CA LEU A 180 -5.19 10.46 -7.45
C LEU A 180 -5.13 10.80 -5.96
N ILE A 181 -4.06 10.41 -5.25
CA ILE A 181 -3.91 10.72 -3.84
C ILE A 181 -3.83 12.22 -3.59
N TYR A 182 -3.37 13.00 -4.58
CA TYR A 182 -3.30 14.45 -4.51
C TYR A 182 -4.65 15.15 -4.51
N SER A 183 -5.74 14.46 -4.87
CA SER A 183 -7.11 14.98 -4.69
C SER A 183 -7.45 15.23 -3.21
N LEU A 184 -6.71 14.63 -2.28
CA LEU A 184 -6.87 14.78 -0.84
C LEU A 184 -5.88 15.79 -0.23
N HIS A 185 -5.14 16.51 -1.07
CA HIS A 185 -4.14 17.52 -0.66
C HIS A 185 -3.13 17.05 0.42
N PRO A 186 -2.52 15.86 0.29
CA PRO A 186 -1.48 15.41 1.21
C PRO A 186 -0.23 16.29 1.08
N GLN A 187 0.58 16.31 2.14
CA GLN A 187 1.87 16.98 2.15
C GLN A 187 2.99 15.94 2.12
N THR A 188 4.01 16.17 1.29
CA THR A 188 5.20 15.30 1.22
C THR A 188 5.92 15.26 2.56
N TYR A 189 6.50 14.12 2.86
CA TYR A 189 7.23 13.88 4.11
C TYR A 189 8.28 12.80 3.89
N THR A 190 9.26 12.70 4.79
CA THR A 190 10.25 11.63 4.69
C THR A 190 9.91 10.49 5.64
N VAL A 191 9.93 9.27 5.10
CA VAL A 191 9.90 8.04 5.89
C VAL A 191 11.32 7.68 6.28
N TYR A 192 11.53 7.34 7.55
CA TYR A 192 12.79 6.84 8.08
C TYR A 192 12.62 5.49 8.77
N CYS A 193 13.69 4.70 8.76
CA CYS A 193 13.84 3.52 9.59
C CYS A 193 15.30 3.37 9.98
N LYS A 194 15.59 3.17 11.28
CA LYS A 194 16.96 3.00 11.78
C LYS A 194 17.07 1.76 12.67
N TRP A 195 18.14 1.01 12.52
CA TRP A 195 18.44 -0.16 13.36
C TRP A 195 19.94 -0.37 13.54
N GLN A 196 20.31 -1.10 14.59
CA GLN A 196 21.69 -1.54 14.83
C GLN A 196 22.01 -2.77 13.98
N LEU A 197 23.24 -2.86 13.49
CA LEU A 197 23.78 -4.02 12.76
C LEU A 197 24.08 -5.19 13.70
#